data_AF-G5IGX1-F1
#
_entry.id   AF-G5IGX1-F1
#
_cell.length_a   1.000
_cell.length_b   1.000
_cell.length_c   1.000
_cell.angle_alpha   90.00
_cell.angle_beta   90.00
_cell.angle_gamma   90.00
#
_symmetry.space_group_name_H-M   'P 1'
#
loop_
_entity.id
_entity.type
_entity.pdbx_description
1 polymer ?
#
loop_
_entity_poly.entity_id
_entity_poly.type
_entity_poly.pdbx_seq_one_letter_code
_entity_poly.pdbx_strand_id
1 'polypeptide(L)'
;TQIGETAEKASQVEEKALILLTNDGSISAYGSGSRFGMIHDILGVKAADTGIEASTHGQSVGFEYIAQVNPDILFVVDRTAIVAGTTNAGDTLENELVESTNAYKNGKVVYLDAENWYLAGTALRTFPEMIGEVAGALQ
;
A
#
# COMPACT_ATOMS: atom_id res chain seq x y z
N THR A 1 17.88 13.46 4.08
CA THR A 1 17.86 12.30 3.16
C THR A 1 16.42 12.06 2.83
N GLN A 2 16.10 11.55 1.64
CA GLN A 2 14.69 11.34 1.24
C GLN A 2 13.89 10.52 2.28
N ILE A 3 14.52 9.53 2.91
CA ILE A 3 13.93 8.79 4.04
C ILE A 3 13.55 9.71 5.19
N GLY A 4 14.50 10.51 5.69
CA GLY A 4 14.26 11.39 6.84
C GLY A 4 13.22 12.48 6.55
N GLU A 5 13.25 13.05 5.35
CA GLU A 5 12.25 14.03 4.90
C GLU A 5 10.84 13.41 4.80
N THR A 6 10.75 12.18 4.30
CA THR A 6 9.48 11.45 4.21
C THR A 6 8.97 11.07 5.59
N ALA A 7 9.84 10.59 6.48
CA ALA A 7 9.49 10.25 7.85
C ALA A 7 9.06 11.48 8.67
N GLU A 8 9.73 12.62 8.48
CA GLU A 8 9.31 13.89 9.07
C GLU A 8 7.92 14.26 8.56
N LYS A 9 7.67 14.22 7.25
CA LYS A 9 6.35 14.50 6.68
C LYS A 9 5.27 13.55 7.23
N ALA A 10 5.55 12.25 7.31
CA ALA A 10 4.66 11.25 7.87
C ALA A 10 4.32 11.53 9.35
N SER A 11 5.27 12.08 10.12
CA SER A 11 5.05 12.45 11.53
C SER A 11 4.12 13.65 11.72
N GLN A 12 3.96 14.49 10.69
CA GLN A 12 3.12 15.69 10.73
C GLN A 12 1.67 15.43 10.30
N VAL A 13 1.36 14.23 9.80
CA VAL A 13 0.01 13.86 9.35
C VAL A 13 -0.61 12.80 10.26
N GLU A 14 -1.94 12.80 10.33
CA GLU A 14 -2.71 11.78 11.06
C GLU A 14 -3.26 10.68 10.14
N GLU A 15 -3.09 10.82 8.83
CA GLU A 15 -3.51 9.84 7.81
C GLU A 15 -2.91 8.46 8.10
N LYS A 16 -3.77 7.44 8.15
CA LYS A 16 -3.36 6.04 8.33
C LYS A 16 -3.46 5.29 7.01
N ALA A 17 -2.43 4.50 6.71
CA ALA A 17 -2.34 3.74 5.48
C ALA A 17 -2.59 2.24 5.67
N LEU A 18 -3.24 1.63 4.69
CA LEU A 18 -3.27 0.18 4.50
C LEU A 18 -2.48 -0.17 3.23
N ILE A 19 -1.72 -1.26 3.27
CA ILE A 19 -0.94 -1.73 2.12
C ILE A 19 -1.54 -3.03 1.62
N LEU A 20 -1.87 -3.07 0.33
CA LEU A 20 -2.44 -4.22 -0.35
C LEU A 20 -1.54 -4.71 -1.48
N LEU A 21 -1.59 -6.01 -1.71
CA LEU A 21 -1.22 -6.61 -2.99
C LEU A 21 -2.46 -7.21 -3.61
N THR A 22 -2.74 -6.87 -4.87
CA THR A 22 -3.73 -7.59 -5.68
C THR A 22 -3.03 -8.58 -6.57
N ASN A 23 -3.66 -9.73 -6.80
CA ASN A 23 -3.15 -10.76 -7.68
C ASN A 23 -4.31 -11.54 -8.28
N ASP A 24 -4.65 -11.21 -9.52
CA ASP A 24 -5.72 -11.82 -10.32
C ASP A 24 -7.04 -11.96 -9.52
N GLY A 25 -7.51 -10.85 -8.95
CA GLY A 25 -8.72 -10.77 -8.14
C GLY A 25 -8.56 -11.11 -6.65
N SER A 26 -7.45 -11.74 -6.24
CA SER A 26 -7.15 -11.97 -4.81
C SER A 26 -6.49 -10.77 -4.16
N ILE A 27 -6.69 -10.58 -2.85
CA ILE A 27 -6.19 -9.44 -2.08
C ILE A 27 -5.46 -9.94 -0.83
N SER A 28 -4.24 -9.44 -0.63
CA SER A 28 -3.46 -9.63 0.60
C SER A 28 -3.14 -8.29 1.24
N ALA A 29 -3.33 -8.18 2.56
CA ALA A 29 -2.93 -7.03 3.36
C ALA A 29 -1.54 -7.22 3.99
N TYR A 30 -0.81 -6.12 4.12
CA TYR A 30 0.57 -6.08 4.62
C TYR A 30 0.72 -4.99 5.69
N GLY A 31 1.43 -5.32 6.77
CA GLY A 31 1.71 -4.42 7.88
C GLY A 31 3.20 -4.27 8.19
N SER A 32 3.50 -3.74 9.37
CA SER A 32 4.87 -3.62 9.90
C SER A 32 5.60 -4.97 9.88
N GLY A 33 6.90 -4.96 9.55
CA GLY A 33 7.75 -6.16 9.46
C GLY A 33 7.47 -7.09 8.27
N SER A 34 6.45 -6.80 7.46
CA SER A 34 6.11 -7.57 6.26
C SER A 34 6.93 -7.13 5.03
N ARG A 35 6.71 -7.78 3.89
CA ARG A 35 7.39 -7.47 2.61
C ARG A 35 7.37 -5.98 2.23
N PHE A 36 6.25 -5.29 2.48
CA PHE A 36 6.09 -3.86 2.17
C PHE A 36 6.12 -2.97 3.42
N GLY A 37 6.49 -3.56 4.57
CA GLY A 37 6.49 -2.91 5.87
C GLY A 37 7.36 -1.66 5.95
N MET A 38 8.31 -1.47 5.03
CA MET A 38 9.14 -0.25 4.97
C MET A 38 8.35 1.06 4.91
N ILE A 39 7.13 1.05 4.36
CA ILE A 39 6.22 2.20 4.38
C ILE A 39 5.94 2.64 5.82
N HIS A 40 5.73 1.68 6.72
CA HIS A 40 5.51 1.94 8.14
C HIS A 40 6.84 2.06 8.90
N ASP A 41 7.74 1.09 8.72
CA ASP A 41 8.89 0.89 9.58
C ASP A 41 10.04 1.87 9.32
N ILE A 42 10.19 2.30 8.06
CA ILE A 42 11.30 3.15 7.61
C ILE A 42 10.79 4.57 7.32
N LEU A 43 9.64 4.68 6.64
CA LEU A 43 9.06 5.96 6.22
C LEU A 43 8.06 6.52 7.23
N GLY A 44 7.75 5.80 8.31
CA GLY A 44 6.99 6.32 9.44
C GLY A 44 5.49 6.53 9.17
N VAL A 45 4.96 6.04 8.05
CA VAL A 45 3.53 6.17 7.75
C VAL A 45 2.74 5.33 8.75
N LYS A 46 1.74 5.94 9.41
CA LYS A 46 0.92 5.25 10.40
C LYS A 46 0.13 4.11 9.76
N ALA A 47 0.14 2.92 10.36
CA ALA A 47 -0.65 1.80 9.89
C ALA A 47 -2.14 1.97 10.27
N ALA A 48 -3.04 1.67 9.34
CA ALA A 48 -4.48 1.64 9.60
C ALA A 48 -4.88 0.42 10.45
N ASP A 49 -4.13 -0.68 10.32
CA ASP A 49 -4.23 -1.87 11.17
C ASP A 49 -2.84 -2.30 11.63
N THR A 50 -2.58 -2.24 12.94
CA THR A 50 -1.31 -2.66 13.56
C THR A 50 -1.28 -4.15 13.91
N GLY A 51 -2.38 -4.88 13.70
CA GLY A 51 -2.54 -6.29 14.03
C GLY A 51 -2.22 -7.26 12.87
N ILE A 52 -1.92 -6.75 11.67
CA ILE A 52 -1.57 -7.59 10.52
C ILE A 52 -0.27 -8.36 10.82
N GLU A 53 -0.34 -9.69 10.77
CA GLU A 53 0.84 -10.53 10.98
C GLU A 53 1.87 -10.37 9.83
N ALA A 54 3.13 -10.17 10.20
CA ALA A 54 4.21 -10.05 9.24
C ALA A 54 4.44 -11.38 8.49
N SER A 55 4.23 -11.38 7.18
CA SER A 55 4.52 -12.53 6.33
C SER A 55 5.04 -12.10 4.94
N THR A 56 5.59 -13.06 4.20
CA THR A 56 6.04 -12.84 2.82
C THR A 56 4.88 -12.73 1.82
N HIS A 57 3.72 -13.32 2.14
CA HIS A 57 2.54 -13.41 1.26
C HIS A 57 1.36 -12.54 1.71
N GLY A 58 1.53 -11.81 2.82
CA GLY A 58 0.49 -11.01 3.46
C GLY A 58 -0.59 -11.87 4.13
N GLN A 59 -1.59 -11.19 4.67
CA GLN A 59 -2.81 -11.79 5.20
C GLN A 59 -3.89 -11.72 4.12
N SER A 60 -4.51 -12.85 3.77
CA SER A 60 -5.64 -12.86 2.82
C SER A 60 -6.83 -12.09 3.39
N VAL A 61 -7.37 -11.14 2.63
CA VAL A 61 -8.47 -10.27 3.05
C VAL A 61 -9.48 -10.07 1.92
N GLY A 62 -10.67 -9.57 2.27
CA GLY A 62 -11.72 -9.18 1.32
C GLY A 62 -12.07 -7.70 1.41
N PHE A 63 -13.05 -7.27 0.62
CA PHE A 63 -13.49 -5.87 0.56
C PHE A 63 -14.09 -5.38 1.88
N GLU A 64 -14.77 -6.26 2.61
CA GLU A 64 -15.36 -5.98 3.91
C GLU A 64 -14.27 -5.61 4.93
N TYR A 65 -13.11 -6.25 4.87
CA TYR A 65 -11.97 -5.90 5.72
C TYR A 65 -11.45 -4.50 5.37
N ILE A 66 -11.30 -4.18 4.08
CA ILE A 66 -10.84 -2.85 3.63
C ILE A 66 -11.82 -1.77 4.12
N ALA A 67 -13.12 -1.99 3.96
CA ALA A 67 -14.17 -1.09 4.42
C ALA A 67 -14.22 -0.96 5.95
N GLN A 68 -13.99 -2.05 6.69
CA GLN A 68 -13.95 -2.05 8.15
C GLN A 68 -12.73 -1.30 8.70
N VAL A 69 -11.55 -1.51 8.10
CA VAL A 69 -10.32 -0.80 8.47
C VAL A 69 -10.42 0.68 8.11
N ASN A 70 -11.08 1.00 6.99
CA ASN A 70 -11.30 2.35 6.49
C ASN A 70 -10.03 3.23 6.49
N PRO A 71 -9.00 2.87 5.71
CA PRO A 71 -7.74 3.61 5.70
C PRO A 71 -7.92 4.98 5.03
N ASP A 72 -7.10 5.96 5.43
CA ASP A 72 -7.03 7.28 4.79
C ASP A 72 -6.19 7.25 3.51
N ILE A 73 -5.22 6.32 3.43
CA ILE A 73 -4.40 6.05 2.24
C ILE A 73 -4.41 4.55 1.97
N LEU A 74 -4.66 4.16 0.72
CA LEU A 74 -4.61 2.78 0.28
C LEU A 74 -3.46 2.60 -0.72
N PHE A 75 -2.34 2.03 -0.28
CA PHE A 75 -1.24 1.68 -1.16
C PHE A 75 -1.50 0.33 -1.80
N VAL A 76 -1.44 0.25 -3.13
CA VAL A 76 -1.79 -0.96 -3.88
C VAL A 76 -0.63 -1.36 -4.78
N VAL A 77 -0.12 -2.57 -4.59
CA VAL A 77 0.84 -3.21 -5.50
C VAL A 77 0.09 -4.21 -6.37
N ASP A 78 -0.06 -3.91 -7.68
CA ASP A 78 -0.71 -4.80 -8.61
C ASP A 78 0.26 -5.86 -9.16
N ARG A 79 0.22 -7.07 -8.60
CA ARG A 79 1.07 -8.16 -9.10
C ARG A 79 0.68 -8.54 -10.53
N THR A 80 -0.61 -8.49 -10.88
CA THR A 80 -1.12 -8.85 -12.22
C THR A 80 -0.55 -7.95 -13.31
N ALA A 81 -0.15 -6.71 -12.99
CA ALA A 81 0.48 -5.82 -13.96
C ALA A 81 1.85 -6.31 -14.45
N ILE A 82 2.52 -7.18 -13.68
CA ILE A 82 3.91 -7.60 -13.92
C ILE A 82 4.03 -9.10 -14.20
N VAL A 83 3.02 -9.88 -13.82
CA VAL A 83 2.94 -11.31 -14.09
C VAL A 83 1.72 -11.59 -14.95
N ALA A 84 1.78 -12.59 -15.84
CA ALA A 84 0.63 -12.93 -16.66
C ALA A 84 -0.60 -13.25 -15.79
N GLY A 85 -1.70 -12.55 -16.04
CA GLY A 85 -3.00 -12.69 -15.37
C GLY A 85 -4.05 -11.84 -16.08
N THR A 86 -5.28 -11.81 -15.57
CA THR A 86 -6.42 -11.21 -16.27
C THR A 86 -7.06 -10.05 -15.53
N THR A 87 -7.13 -10.13 -14.20
CA THR A 87 -7.82 -9.13 -13.37
C THR A 87 -6.81 -8.22 -12.70
N ASN A 88 -6.80 -6.95 -13.11
CA ASN A 88 -5.90 -5.94 -12.54
C ASN A 88 -6.44 -5.39 -11.21
N ALA A 89 -5.65 -4.55 -10.54
CA ALA A 89 -6.01 -3.99 -9.24
C ALA A 89 -7.25 -3.09 -9.29
N GLY A 90 -7.42 -2.31 -10.36
CA GLY A 90 -8.59 -1.45 -10.54
C GLY A 90 -9.87 -2.27 -10.62
N ASP A 91 -9.92 -3.24 -11.53
CA ASP A 91 -11.05 -4.16 -11.68
C ASP A 91 -11.34 -4.94 -10.40
N THR A 92 -10.29 -5.27 -9.63
CA THR A 92 -10.42 -5.97 -8.34
C THR A 92 -11.06 -5.08 -7.29
N LEU A 93 -10.63 -3.82 -7.18
CA LEU A 93 -10.96 -2.93 -6.06
C LEU A 93 -12.14 -1.98 -6.34
N GLU A 94 -12.62 -1.87 -7.57
CA GLU A 94 -13.74 -1.01 -7.95
C GLU A 94 -15.08 -1.62 -7.52
N ASN A 95 -15.48 -1.34 -6.27
CA ASN A 95 -16.77 -1.73 -5.70
C ASN A 95 -17.19 -0.81 -4.55
N GLU A 96 -18.50 -0.81 -4.24
CA GLU A 96 -19.11 0.10 -3.25
C GLU A 96 -18.44 0.08 -1.87
N LEU A 97 -17.90 -1.08 -1.42
CA LEU A 97 -17.25 -1.19 -0.11
C LEU A 97 -15.93 -0.40 -0.09
N VAL A 98 -15.11 -0.56 -1.12
CA VAL A 98 -13.85 0.20 -1.24
C VAL A 98 -14.14 1.68 -1.53
N GLU A 99 -15.14 1.99 -2.36
CA GLU A 99 -15.59 3.35 -2.63
C GLU A 99 -16.09 4.09 -1.39
N SER A 100 -16.57 3.34 -0.39
CA SER A 100 -17.01 3.90 0.88
C SER A 100 -15.86 4.37 1.79
N THR A 101 -14.61 3.99 1.49
CA THR A 101 -13.45 4.31 2.34
C THR A 101 -13.01 5.78 2.25
N ASN A 102 -12.29 6.25 3.26
CA ASN A 102 -11.65 7.57 3.26
C ASN A 102 -10.64 7.67 2.10
N ALA A 103 -9.84 6.63 1.89
CA ALA A 103 -8.85 6.58 0.82
C ALA A 103 -9.49 6.82 -0.56
N TYR A 104 -10.58 6.11 -0.89
CA TYR A 104 -11.23 6.29 -2.19
C TYR A 104 -11.85 7.69 -2.31
N LYS A 105 -12.63 8.11 -1.31
CA LYS A 105 -13.34 9.41 -1.32
C LYS A 105 -12.40 10.60 -1.46
N ASN A 106 -11.19 10.49 -0.91
CA ASN A 106 -10.20 11.56 -0.93
C ASN A 106 -9.18 11.41 -2.09
N GLY A 107 -9.37 10.46 -3.00
CA GLY A 107 -8.44 10.22 -4.12
C GLY A 107 -7.06 9.74 -3.66
N LYS A 108 -7.00 9.02 -2.55
CA LYS A 108 -5.79 8.47 -1.89
C LYS A 108 -5.67 6.95 -2.05
N VAL A 109 -6.23 6.39 -3.13
CA VAL A 109 -5.87 5.05 -3.60
C VAL A 109 -4.65 5.20 -4.51
N VAL A 110 -3.50 4.78 -4.01
CA VAL A 110 -2.19 4.98 -4.63
C VAL A 110 -1.71 3.66 -5.19
N TYR A 111 -1.79 3.52 -6.52
CA TYR A 111 -1.21 2.39 -7.24
C TYR A 111 0.28 2.59 -7.37
N LEU A 112 1.05 1.75 -6.68
CA LEU A 112 2.50 1.78 -6.65
C LEU A 112 3.08 1.08 -7.88
N ASP A 113 4.29 1.46 -8.29
CA ASP A 113 4.99 0.82 -9.40
C ASP A 113 5.31 -0.64 -9.06
N ALA A 114 4.58 -1.57 -9.68
CA ALA A 114 4.69 -2.98 -9.33
C ALA A 114 6.05 -3.59 -9.74
N GLU A 115 6.78 -3.04 -10.71
CA GLU A 115 8.12 -3.52 -11.04
C GLU A 115 9.09 -3.21 -9.89
N ASN A 116 9.06 -1.98 -9.40
CA ASN A 116 9.86 -1.51 -8.26
C ASN A 116 9.49 -2.24 -6.98
N TRP A 117 8.20 -2.30 -6.66
CA TRP A 117 7.72 -2.82 -5.37
C TRP A 117 7.68 -4.35 -5.31
N TYR A 118 7.36 -5.04 -6.41
CA TYR A 118 7.25 -6.50 -6.43
C TYR A 118 8.51 -7.20 -6.94
N LEU A 119 9.10 -6.79 -8.08
CA LEU A 119 10.22 -7.52 -8.68
C LEU A 119 11.59 -7.06 -8.18
N ALA A 120 11.88 -5.76 -8.30
CA ALA A 120 13.20 -5.21 -8.01
C ALA A 120 13.43 -5.06 -6.49
N GLY A 121 12.39 -4.72 -5.74
CA GLY A 121 12.47 -4.44 -4.32
C GLY A 121 13.36 -3.23 -4.03
N THR A 122 14.04 -3.25 -2.88
CA THR A 122 14.87 -2.13 -2.39
C THR A 122 16.26 -2.04 -3.04
N ALA A 123 16.37 -2.41 -4.32
CA ALA A 123 17.60 -2.24 -5.08
C ALA A 123 18.01 -0.75 -5.09
N LEU A 124 19.32 -0.47 -5.10
CA LEU A 124 19.86 0.90 -4.97
C LEU A 124 19.30 1.91 -5.99
N ARG A 125 18.82 1.43 -7.15
CA ARG A 125 18.26 2.27 -8.21
C ARG A 125 16.78 2.57 -8.02
N THR A 126 16.01 1.64 -7.46
CA THR A 126 14.54 1.73 -7.34
C THR A 126 14.12 2.38 -6.01
N PHE A 127 14.97 2.28 -4.99
CA PHE A 127 14.66 2.77 -3.65
C PHE A 127 14.29 4.27 -3.58
N PRO A 128 14.96 5.21 -4.29
CA PRO A 128 14.56 6.61 -4.31
C PRO A 128 13.16 6.84 -4.90
N GLU A 129 12.79 6.08 -5.93
CA GLU A 129 11.49 6.17 -6.59
C GLU A 129 10.38 5.68 -5.65
N MET A 130 10.59 4.52 -5.00
CA MET A 130 9.66 3.99 -3.99
C MET A 130 9.40 4.99 -2.86
N ILE A 131 10.44 5.67 -2.36
CA ILE A 131 10.28 6.70 -1.33
C ILE A 131 9.48 7.88 -1.87
N GLY A 132 9.74 8.30 -3.12
CA GLY A 132 9.04 9.39 -3.78
C GLY A 132 7.53 9.13 -3.93
N GLU A 133 7.15 7.90 -4.29
CA GLU A 133 5.73 7.50 -4.38
C GLU A 133 5.02 7.64 -3.03
N VAL A 134 5.64 7.17 -1.95
CA VAL A 134 5.08 7.28 -0.59
C VAL A 134 5.04 8.74 -0.14
N ALA A 135 6.11 9.50 -0.36
CA ALA A 135 6.18 10.91 0.03
C ALA A 135 5.14 11.78 -0.70
N GLY A 136 4.83 11.44 -1.96
CA GLY A 136 3.81 12.10 -2.77
C GLY A 136 2.38 11.80 -2.29
N ALA A 137 2.16 10.65 -1.65
CA ALA A 137 0.85 10.28 -1.10
C ALA A 137 0.50 11.02 0.19
N LEU A 138 1.49 11.35 1.01
CA LEU A 138 1.32 12.14 2.24
C LEU A 138 0.99 13.59 1.86
N GLN A 139 -0.01 14.22 2.48
CA GLN A 139 -0.33 15.64 2.23
C GLN A 139 0.12 16.54 3.36
#